data_AF-A0A284RH15-F1
#
_entry.id   AF-A0A284RH15-F1
#
_cell.length_a   1.000
_cell.length_b   1.000
_cell.length_c   1.000
_cell.angle_alpha   90.00
_cell.angle_beta   90.00
_cell.angle_gamma   90.00
#
_symmetry.space_group_name_H-M   'P 1'
#
loop_
_entity.id
_entity.type
_entity.pdbx_description
1 polymer ?
#
loop_
_entity_poly.entity_id
_entity_poly.type
_entity_poly.pdbx_seq_one_letter_code
_entity_poly.pdbx_strand_id
1 'polypeptide(L)'
;MADLESSSDTPGDIGQSNGKINFDLYIEKGPFIFSSDQTFEDYLTTIAATLQCHKSKLILNELKYKQKIPQTSQAHSLTSELAFVAMVEDMHAAKTAAKQIMYILSPAPMCPNSDEAWWPMTNENGKESAPSGFDFSELNWKGTEDSIASQKRKFDDTVKPLIDQLEEKFPVDNFALLFPGRRIYKNSAGYYFDLDPGVLSSWASHWARGTASEDSPPNNAYFDVKKRLHPPKTSAANPAAAKPVDSSAPMPIPSAPTISNTPFSGNNILEYFLLQQQQQQQQQQFQQMLQMQMLQNMHGLLGHPPSIPSAPPSPAKMPVVPLETFCAHYGINDTDRDCLQELGYIPGNKDIKALERVDWNGVGFPALSWRSILAKHDTFIKDVKLGLWME
;
A
#
# COMPACT_ATOMS: atom_id res chain seq x y z
N MET A 1 -66.72 -1.37 -8.32
CA MET A 1 -66.02 -1.52 -9.61
C MET A 1 -65.57 -0.13 -10.01
N ALA A 2 -64.31 0.30 -9.84
CA ALA A 2 -63.07 -0.45 -9.93
C ALA A 2 -62.10 -0.14 -8.77
N ASP A 3 -61.27 -1.14 -8.48
CA ASP A 3 -60.19 -1.18 -7.51
C ASP A 3 -59.00 -0.29 -7.93
N LEU A 4 -58.40 0.39 -6.96
CA LEU A 4 -57.09 1.03 -7.07
C LEU A 4 -56.16 0.30 -6.10
N GLU A 5 -55.28 -0.53 -6.67
CA GLU A 5 -54.25 -1.27 -5.95
C GLU A 5 -53.23 -0.34 -5.30
N SER A 6 -52.97 -0.67 -4.04
CA SER A 6 -51.92 -0.15 -3.18
C SER A 6 -50.54 -0.61 -3.69
N SER A 7 -49.62 0.33 -3.88
CA SER A 7 -48.19 0.02 -4.01
C SER A 7 -47.43 0.79 -2.93
N SER A 8 -47.09 0.04 -1.89
CA SER A 8 -46.22 0.42 -0.79
C SER A 8 -44.76 0.19 -1.20
N ASP A 9 -44.05 1.26 -1.56
CA ASP A 9 -42.59 1.22 -1.67
C ASP A 9 -41.97 1.87 -0.43
N THR A 10 -41.38 1.01 0.40
CA THR A 10 -40.49 1.35 1.50
C THR A 10 -39.20 2.00 0.97
N PRO A 11 -38.69 3.09 1.57
CA PRO A 11 -37.39 3.64 1.21
C PRO A 11 -36.29 2.70 1.70
N GLY A 12 -35.44 2.27 0.77
CA GLY A 12 -34.26 1.47 1.02
C GLY A 12 -33.28 2.17 1.97
N ASP A 13 -32.82 1.39 2.94
CA ASP A 13 -31.77 1.65 3.90
C ASP A 13 -30.50 2.19 3.22
N ILE A 14 -30.19 3.47 3.44
CA ILE A 14 -28.92 4.08 3.00
C ILE A 14 -27.86 3.60 3.97
N GLY A 15 -27.19 2.51 3.60
CA GLY A 15 -26.03 1.98 4.31
C GLY A 15 -24.99 3.07 4.55
N GLN A 16 -24.77 3.40 5.82
CA GLN A 16 -23.64 4.21 6.27
C GLN A 16 -22.35 3.49 5.92
N SER A 17 -21.65 3.96 4.88
CA SER A 17 -20.33 3.49 4.54
C SER A 17 -19.32 3.94 5.61
N ASN A 18 -18.80 2.99 6.37
CA ASN A 18 -17.74 3.17 7.35
C ASN A 18 -16.38 3.41 6.64
N GLY A 19 -16.26 4.54 5.95
CA GLY A 19 -15.00 4.98 5.34
C GLY A 19 -14.12 5.67 6.39
N LYS A 20 -12.96 5.09 6.70
CA LYS A 20 -11.89 5.79 7.43
C LYS A 20 -11.47 7.00 6.59
N ILE A 21 -11.66 8.22 7.11
CA ILE A 21 -11.23 9.45 6.42
C ILE A 21 -9.71 9.46 6.37
N ASN A 22 -9.15 9.56 5.17
CA ASN A 22 -7.73 9.83 4.96
C ASN A 22 -7.51 11.35 4.98
N PHE A 23 -6.91 11.87 6.05
CA PHE A 23 -6.67 13.31 6.22
C PHE A 23 -5.62 13.88 5.24
N ASP A 24 -4.76 13.03 4.65
CA ASP A 24 -3.75 13.45 3.67
C ASP A 24 -4.37 13.93 2.34
N LEU A 25 -5.67 13.65 2.15
CA LEU A 25 -6.45 14.12 1.00
C LEU A 25 -7.12 15.49 1.25
N TYR A 26 -6.94 16.08 2.43
CA TYR A 26 -7.62 17.31 2.82
C TYR A 26 -6.63 18.43 3.14
N ILE A 27 -7.02 19.65 2.80
CA ILE A 27 -6.32 20.88 3.20
C ILE A 27 -7.02 21.43 4.43
N GLU A 28 -6.28 21.64 5.52
CA GLU A 28 -6.84 22.21 6.74
C GLU A 28 -7.07 23.72 6.57
N LYS A 29 -8.31 24.17 6.81
CA LYS A 29 -8.69 25.60 6.82
C LYS A 29 -9.37 25.91 8.16
N GLY A 30 -8.97 27.02 8.78
CA GLY A 30 -9.43 27.43 10.11
C GLY A 30 -8.28 27.59 11.10
N PRO A 31 -8.54 27.55 12.42
CA PRO A 31 -9.82 27.22 13.07
C PRO A 31 -10.85 28.35 12.99
N PHE A 32 -12.14 27.99 13.09
CA PHE A 32 -13.22 28.95 13.35
C PHE A 32 -14.02 28.54 14.58
N ILE A 33 -14.68 29.50 15.20
CA ILE A 33 -15.53 29.30 16.39
C ILE A 33 -16.95 29.61 15.97
N PHE A 34 -17.89 28.86 16.51
CA PHE A 34 -19.30 29.06 16.28
C PHE A 34 -20.08 28.87 17.59
N SER A 35 -21.25 29.50 17.69
CA SER A 35 -22.07 29.45 18.90
C SER A 35 -23.16 28.39 18.79
N SER A 36 -23.59 27.81 19.91
CA SER A 36 -24.62 26.77 19.92
C SER A 36 -26.03 27.29 19.63
N ASP A 37 -26.26 28.60 19.78
CA ASP A 37 -27.53 29.28 19.53
C ASP A 37 -27.68 29.83 18.10
N GLN A 38 -26.64 29.73 17.27
CA GLN A 38 -26.68 30.24 15.91
C GLN A 38 -27.46 29.32 14.97
N THR A 39 -28.00 29.87 13.89
CA THR A 39 -28.73 29.08 12.89
C THR A 39 -27.78 28.27 12.00
N PHE A 40 -28.32 27.25 11.32
CA PHE A 40 -27.55 26.50 10.31
C PHE A 40 -27.07 27.41 9.17
N GLU A 41 -27.83 28.44 8.81
CA GLU A 41 -27.44 29.41 7.78
C GLU A 41 -26.27 30.29 8.21
N ASP A 42 -26.22 30.71 9.48
CA ASP A 42 -25.10 31.47 10.03
C ASP A 42 -23.85 30.58 10.13
N TYR A 43 -24.05 29.30 10.46
CA TYR A 43 -23.00 28.29 10.47
C TYR A 43 -22.37 28.09 9.08
N LEU A 44 -23.19 27.93 8.03
CA LEU A 44 -22.70 27.84 6.66
C LEU A 44 -21.99 29.12 6.21
N THR A 45 -22.49 30.29 6.65
CA THR A 45 -21.83 31.58 6.39
C THR A 45 -20.44 31.63 7.03
N THR A 46 -20.29 31.09 8.23
CA THR A 46 -18.99 30.98 8.92
C THR A 46 -18.02 30.05 8.19
N ILE A 47 -18.51 28.91 7.68
CA ILE A 47 -17.71 27.99 6.86
C ILE A 47 -17.25 28.69 5.58
N ALA A 48 -18.18 29.34 4.87
CA ALA A 48 -17.89 30.06 3.64
C ALA A 48 -16.83 31.15 3.84
N ALA A 49 -16.95 31.92 4.93
CA ALA A 49 -15.95 32.92 5.30
C ALA A 49 -14.58 32.30 5.60
N THR A 50 -14.53 31.16 6.29
CA THR A 50 -13.28 30.43 6.59
C THR A 50 -12.60 29.92 5.32
N LEU A 51 -13.39 29.45 4.36
CA LEU A 51 -12.91 29.02 3.04
C LEU A 51 -12.71 30.19 2.08
N GLN A 52 -12.99 31.44 2.48
CA GLN A 52 -12.92 32.61 1.61
C GLN A 52 -13.71 32.44 0.31
N CYS A 53 -14.88 31.79 0.41
CA CYS A 53 -15.78 31.53 -0.72
C CYS A 53 -17.20 32.02 -0.43
N HIS A 54 -18.04 32.10 -1.46
CA HIS A 54 -19.46 32.42 -1.29
C HIS A 54 -20.22 31.19 -0.81
N LYS A 55 -21.24 31.38 0.02
CA LYS A 55 -22.04 30.29 0.58
C LYS A 55 -22.66 29.38 -0.50
N SER A 56 -23.10 29.95 -1.62
CA SER A 56 -23.66 29.18 -2.75
C SER A 56 -22.66 28.29 -3.49
N LYS A 57 -21.35 28.45 -3.24
CA LYS A 57 -20.30 27.60 -3.81
C LYS A 57 -19.91 26.44 -2.89
N LEU A 58 -20.47 26.37 -1.69
CA LEU A 58 -20.31 25.22 -0.80
C LEU A 58 -21.08 24.00 -1.34
N ILE A 59 -20.43 22.84 -1.34
CA ILE A 59 -21.04 21.57 -1.73
C ILE A 59 -21.70 20.95 -0.49
N LEU A 60 -22.93 21.43 -0.18
CA LEU A 60 -23.62 21.13 1.08
C LEU A 60 -24.03 19.67 1.24
N ASN A 61 -24.34 18.98 0.14
CA ASN A 61 -24.77 17.58 0.13
C ASN A 61 -23.68 16.58 0.54
N GLU A 62 -22.43 17.03 0.61
CA GLU A 62 -21.28 16.21 1.00
C GLU A 62 -20.61 16.70 2.30
N LEU A 63 -21.20 17.70 2.96
CA LEU A 63 -20.68 18.23 4.20
C LEU A 63 -20.78 17.17 5.30
N LYS A 64 -19.68 16.93 6.01
CA LYS A 64 -19.60 15.99 7.12
C LYS A 64 -18.91 16.63 8.31
N TYR A 65 -19.16 16.10 9.50
CA TYR A 65 -18.43 16.48 10.70
C TYR A 65 -17.88 15.27 11.44
N LYS A 66 -16.81 15.48 12.19
CA LYS A 66 -16.18 14.46 13.02
C LYS A 66 -15.53 15.09 14.24
N GLN A 67 -15.70 14.49 15.42
CA GLN A 67 -15.00 14.94 16.63
C GLN A 67 -13.50 14.59 16.55
N LYS A 68 -12.62 15.53 16.88
CA LYS A 68 -11.16 15.28 16.89
C LYS A 68 -10.76 14.18 17.88
N ILE A 69 -11.48 14.09 19.00
CA ILE A 69 -11.26 13.10 20.05
C ILE A 69 -12.62 12.45 20.38
N PRO A 70 -12.73 11.11 20.41
CA PRO A 70 -11.67 10.15 20.08
C PRO A 70 -11.33 10.14 18.58
N GLN A 71 -10.08 9.86 18.21
CA GLN A 71 -9.63 9.82 16.81
C GLN A 71 -10.41 8.79 15.96
N THR A 72 -10.95 7.77 16.60
CA THR A 72 -11.79 6.72 16.01
C THR A 72 -13.25 7.11 15.81
N SER A 73 -13.63 8.36 16.11
CA SER A 73 -15.00 8.82 15.91
C SER A 73 -15.43 8.68 14.44
N GLN A 74 -16.68 8.31 14.23
CA GLN A 74 -17.27 8.21 12.91
C GLN A 74 -17.53 9.61 12.36
N ALA A 75 -17.48 9.74 11.04
CA ALA A 75 -17.91 10.96 10.37
C ALA A 75 -19.42 10.92 10.17
N HIS A 76 -20.10 12.01 10.55
CA HIS A 76 -21.54 12.14 10.45
C HIS A 76 -21.89 13.19 9.38
N SER A 77 -23.05 13.03 8.75
CA SER A 77 -23.55 13.97 7.76
C SER A 77 -23.88 15.32 8.41
N LEU A 78 -23.59 16.43 7.72
CA LEU A 78 -23.92 17.80 8.13
C LEU A 78 -24.68 18.53 7.01
N THR A 79 -25.57 17.82 6.33
CA THR A 79 -26.21 18.26 5.08
C THR A 79 -27.53 19.01 5.30
N SER A 80 -27.99 19.12 6.55
CA SER A 80 -29.29 19.72 6.88
C SER A 80 -29.28 20.39 8.25
N GLU A 81 -30.28 21.26 8.47
CA GLU A 81 -30.50 21.91 9.76
C GLU A 81 -30.73 20.90 10.90
N LEU A 82 -31.47 19.81 10.64
CA LEU A 82 -31.66 18.74 11.63
C LEU A 82 -30.33 18.08 12.02
N ALA A 83 -29.44 17.86 11.05
CA ALA A 83 -28.12 17.29 11.31
C ALA A 83 -27.24 18.26 12.11
N PHE A 84 -27.36 19.57 11.86
CA PHE A 84 -26.68 20.61 12.64
C PHE A 84 -27.20 20.67 14.08
N VAL A 85 -28.51 20.62 14.30
CA VAL A 85 -29.09 20.57 15.65
C VAL A 85 -28.61 19.33 16.40
N ALA A 86 -28.62 18.15 15.77
CA ALA A 86 -28.11 16.92 16.38
C ALA A 86 -26.62 17.02 16.74
N MET A 87 -25.80 17.63 15.87
CA MET A 87 -24.38 17.89 16.15
C MET A 87 -24.19 18.81 17.37
N VAL A 88 -25.00 19.87 17.51
CA VAL A 88 -24.96 20.79 18.65
C VAL A 88 -25.40 20.08 19.94
N GLU A 89 -26.45 19.25 19.88
CA GLU A 89 -26.90 18.43 21.00
C GLU A 89 -25.81 17.45 21.47
N ASP A 90 -25.12 16.78 20.53
CA ASP A 90 -24.00 15.89 20.84
C ASP A 90 -22.85 16.63 21.53
N MET A 91 -22.60 17.89 21.15
CA MET A 91 -21.62 18.74 21.82
C MET A 91 -22.05 19.14 23.23
N HIS A 92 -23.35 19.40 23.46
CA HIS A 92 -23.86 19.69 24.80
C HIS A 92 -23.89 18.47 25.72
N ALA A 93 -24.15 17.28 25.18
CA ALA A 93 -24.17 16.04 25.95
C ALA A 93 -22.77 15.59 26.42
N ALA A 94 -21.71 16.08 25.79
CA ALA A 94 -20.33 15.77 26.14
C ALA A 94 -19.94 16.41 27.49
N LYS A 95 -19.82 15.60 28.55
CA LYS A 95 -19.55 16.03 29.94
C LYS A 95 -18.14 16.55 30.23
N THR A 96 -17.31 16.80 29.22
CA THR A 96 -15.87 17.10 29.40
C THR A 96 -15.60 18.59 29.40
N ALA A 97 -14.88 19.08 30.42
CA ALA A 97 -14.48 20.50 30.59
C ALA A 97 -13.43 21.01 29.58
N ALA A 98 -13.13 20.24 28.52
CA ALA A 98 -12.16 20.60 27.49
C ALA A 98 -12.89 21.12 26.24
N LYS A 99 -12.36 22.18 25.62
CA LYS A 99 -12.86 22.69 24.34
C LYS A 99 -12.92 21.56 23.31
N GLN A 100 -14.11 21.19 22.88
CA GLN A 100 -14.32 20.12 21.92
C GLN A 100 -13.98 20.62 20.52
N ILE A 101 -12.93 20.07 19.93
CA ILE A 101 -12.51 20.40 18.56
C ILE A 101 -13.20 19.42 17.61
N MET A 102 -13.80 19.96 16.57
CA MET A 102 -14.48 19.21 15.52
C MET A 102 -13.87 19.54 14.16
N TYR A 103 -13.71 18.52 13.33
CA TYR A 103 -13.36 18.69 11.93
C TYR A 103 -14.63 18.72 11.11
N ILE A 104 -14.70 19.73 10.24
CA ILE A 104 -15.72 19.83 9.19
C ILE A 104 -15.04 19.43 7.89
N LEU A 105 -15.61 18.43 7.24
CA LEU A 105 -15.11 17.88 6.00
C LEU A 105 -16.04 18.31 4.89
N SER A 106 -15.53 19.08 3.94
CA SER A 106 -16.23 19.42 2.72
C SER A 106 -15.36 19.10 1.51
N PRO A 107 -15.96 18.82 0.35
CA PRO A 107 -15.27 18.97 -0.91
C PRO A 107 -14.76 20.41 -1.10
N ALA A 108 -13.86 20.59 -2.07
CA ALA A 108 -13.46 21.91 -2.51
C ALA A 108 -14.69 22.74 -2.93
N PRO A 109 -14.75 24.04 -2.59
CA PRO A 109 -15.79 24.92 -3.10
C PRO A 109 -15.81 24.93 -4.63
N MET A 110 -16.99 25.09 -5.24
CA MET A 110 -17.11 25.16 -6.69
C MET A 110 -16.32 26.34 -7.25
N CYS A 111 -15.42 26.07 -8.20
CA CYS A 111 -14.72 27.11 -8.95
C CYS A 111 -15.74 27.88 -9.81
N PRO A 112 -15.82 29.22 -9.71
CA PRO A 112 -16.63 30.00 -10.64
C PRO A 112 -16.10 29.85 -12.06
N ASN A 113 -17.00 29.84 -13.05
CA ASN A 113 -16.61 29.95 -14.44
C ASN A 113 -15.89 31.30 -14.65
N SER A 114 -14.89 31.36 -15.53
CA SER A 114 -13.96 32.50 -15.73
C SER A 114 -14.60 33.88 -15.88
N ASP A 115 -15.90 33.94 -16.17
CA ASP A 115 -16.65 35.15 -16.48
C ASP A 115 -17.42 35.70 -15.26
N GLU A 116 -17.45 34.97 -14.15
CA GLU A 116 -18.06 35.39 -12.89
C GLU A 116 -16.96 36.04 -12.03
N ALA A 117 -16.91 37.38 -12.04
CA ALA A 117 -15.94 38.15 -11.27
C ALA A 117 -15.92 37.68 -9.82
N TRP A 118 -14.74 37.28 -9.34
CA TRP A 118 -14.53 36.95 -7.95
C TRP A 118 -14.94 38.17 -7.10
N TRP A 119 -15.99 38.03 -6.30
CA TRP A 119 -16.76 39.16 -5.76
C TRP A 119 -15.98 39.92 -4.67
N PRO A 120 -16.16 41.25 -4.53
CA PRO A 120 -15.60 41.99 -3.40
C PRO A 120 -16.23 41.53 -2.09
N MET A 121 -15.40 41.18 -1.10
CA MET A 121 -15.87 41.05 0.28
C MET A 121 -15.93 42.45 0.90
N THR A 122 -17.13 42.90 1.24
CA THR A 122 -17.33 44.10 2.05
C THR A 122 -16.98 43.75 3.49
N ASN A 123 -15.86 44.25 4.00
CA ASN A 123 -15.56 44.18 5.42
C ASN A 123 -16.53 45.07 6.22
N GLU A 124 -16.64 44.85 7.53
CA GLU A 124 -17.55 45.58 8.45
C GLU A 124 -17.39 47.10 8.44
N ASN A 125 -16.29 47.60 7.84
CA ASN A 125 -15.98 49.02 7.70
C ASN A 125 -16.37 49.62 6.34
N GLY A 126 -17.11 48.88 5.49
CA GLY A 126 -17.58 49.36 4.19
C GLY A 126 -16.49 49.58 3.14
N LYS A 127 -15.30 48.98 3.34
CA LYS A 127 -14.15 49.18 2.46
C LYS A 127 -13.95 47.94 1.59
N GLU A 128 -14.23 48.06 0.29
CA GLU A 128 -13.97 46.97 -0.67
C GLU A 128 -12.47 46.60 -0.64
N SER A 129 -12.18 45.40 -0.13
CA SER A 129 -10.87 44.77 -0.26
C SER A 129 -10.90 43.84 -1.47
N ALA A 130 -9.85 43.89 -2.30
CA ALA A 130 -9.66 42.93 -3.38
C ALA A 130 -9.80 41.52 -2.81
N PRO A 131 -10.66 40.68 -3.39
CA PRO A 131 -10.98 39.43 -2.76
C PRO A 131 -9.81 38.46 -2.89
N SER A 132 -9.26 38.10 -1.74
CA SER A 132 -8.47 36.87 -1.61
C SER A 132 -9.45 35.73 -1.81
N GLY A 133 -9.46 35.15 -3.01
CA GLY A 133 -10.28 33.99 -3.28
C GLY A 133 -9.77 32.74 -2.60
N PHE A 134 -10.58 31.68 -2.65
CA PHE A 134 -10.09 30.35 -2.29
C PHE A 134 -8.90 30.03 -3.21
N ASP A 135 -7.74 29.75 -2.63
CA ASP A 135 -6.55 29.43 -3.40
C ASP A 135 -6.62 27.98 -3.93
N PHE A 136 -7.14 27.83 -5.14
CA PHE A 136 -7.17 26.54 -5.84
C PHE A 136 -5.77 26.00 -6.18
N SER A 137 -4.72 26.83 -6.09
CA SER A 137 -3.35 26.35 -6.27
C SER A 137 -2.93 25.41 -5.14
N GLU A 138 -3.51 25.55 -3.94
CA GLU A 138 -3.28 24.62 -2.84
C GLU A 138 -3.93 23.25 -3.11
N LEU A 139 -5.02 23.20 -3.91
CA LEU A 139 -5.63 21.95 -4.38
C LEU A 139 -4.80 21.26 -5.47
N ASN A 140 -3.89 21.97 -6.14
CA ASN A 140 -2.86 21.37 -7.00
C ASN A 140 -1.76 20.71 -6.14
N TRP A 141 -2.18 19.88 -5.20
CA TRP A 141 -1.31 19.00 -4.48
C TRP A 141 -0.58 18.12 -5.49
N LYS A 142 0.75 18.25 -5.56
CA LYS A 142 1.61 17.25 -6.21
C LYS A 142 1.52 15.97 -5.38
N GLY A 143 0.51 15.17 -5.68
CA GLY A 143 0.37 13.84 -5.12
C GLY A 143 1.68 13.07 -5.25
N THR A 144 1.92 12.16 -4.34
CA THR A 144 3.08 11.25 -4.31
C THR A 144 3.32 10.56 -5.68
N GLU A 145 2.30 10.47 -6.52
CA GLU A 145 2.37 10.01 -7.91
C GLU A 145 3.31 10.84 -8.81
N ASP A 146 3.30 12.18 -8.72
CA ASP A 146 4.21 13.04 -9.47
C ASP A 146 5.65 12.88 -8.99
N SER A 147 5.83 12.63 -7.69
CA SER A 147 7.13 12.33 -7.08
C SER A 147 7.67 10.99 -7.56
N ILE A 148 6.83 9.93 -7.59
CA ILE A 148 7.22 8.60 -8.06
C ILE A 148 7.53 8.61 -9.56
N ALA A 149 6.71 9.28 -10.38
CA ALA A 149 6.96 9.40 -11.81
C ALA A 149 8.24 10.20 -12.09
N SER A 150 8.51 11.24 -11.30
CA SER A 150 9.74 12.04 -11.41
C SER A 150 10.98 11.28 -10.92
N GLN A 151 10.86 10.50 -9.85
CA GLN A 151 11.91 9.62 -9.34
C GLN A 151 12.21 8.49 -10.34
N LYS A 152 11.16 7.90 -10.93
CA LYS A 152 11.31 6.88 -11.98
C LYS A 152 12.00 7.46 -13.22
N ARG A 153 11.60 8.65 -13.68
CA ARG A 153 12.32 9.34 -14.77
C ARG A 153 13.77 9.59 -14.42
N LYS A 154 14.08 10.14 -13.26
CA LYS A 154 15.47 10.37 -12.84
C LYS A 154 16.28 9.08 -12.77
N PHE A 155 15.68 7.99 -12.29
CA PHE A 155 16.31 6.68 -12.25
C PHE A 155 16.54 6.14 -13.67
N ASP A 156 15.52 6.17 -14.52
CA ASP A 156 15.60 5.72 -15.91
C ASP A 156 16.62 6.56 -16.70
N ASP A 157 16.66 7.88 -16.52
CA ASP A 157 17.62 8.80 -17.15
C ASP A 157 19.07 8.52 -16.70
N THR A 158 19.26 8.03 -15.47
CA THR A 158 20.58 7.68 -14.94
C THR A 158 21.04 6.29 -15.41
N VAL A 159 20.11 5.33 -15.48
CA VAL A 159 20.43 3.93 -15.76
C VAL A 159 20.46 3.62 -17.26
N LYS A 160 19.59 4.25 -18.06
CA LYS A 160 19.51 4.05 -19.50
C LYS A 160 20.83 4.26 -20.26
N PRO A 161 21.61 5.35 -20.06
CA PRO A 161 22.89 5.50 -20.75
C PRO A 161 23.90 4.42 -20.38
N LEU A 162 23.80 3.83 -19.19
CA LEU A 162 24.65 2.71 -18.77
C LEU A 162 24.19 1.38 -19.39
N ILE A 163 22.89 1.20 -19.61
CA ILE A 163 22.36 0.07 -20.38
C ILE A 163 22.88 0.15 -21.82
N ASP A 164 22.79 1.32 -22.45
CA ASP A 164 23.25 1.53 -23.83
C ASP A 164 24.75 1.20 -23.97
N GLN A 165 25.59 1.61 -23.00
CA GLN A 165 27.01 1.26 -22.95
C GLN A 165 27.25 -0.26 -22.79
N LEU A 166 26.46 -0.95 -21.96
CA LEU A 166 26.57 -2.40 -21.81
C LEU A 166 26.11 -3.13 -23.08
N GLU A 167 25.08 -2.65 -23.78
CA GLU A 167 24.62 -3.21 -25.05
C GLU A 167 25.64 -3.01 -26.18
N GLU A 168 26.32 -1.86 -26.22
CA GLU A 168 27.41 -1.59 -27.17
C GLU A 168 28.61 -2.51 -26.91
N LYS A 169 28.98 -2.70 -25.63
CA LYS A 169 30.09 -3.56 -25.23
C LYS A 169 29.81 -5.04 -25.44
N PHE A 170 28.58 -5.46 -25.19
CA PHE A 170 28.13 -6.84 -25.33
C PHE A 170 27.04 -6.93 -26.40
N PRO A 171 27.40 -6.82 -27.69
CA PRO A 171 26.42 -6.90 -28.76
C PRO A 171 25.76 -8.27 -28.81
N VAL A 172 24.57 -8.33 -29.40
CA VAL A 172 23.92 -9.61 -29.70
C VAL A 172 24.87 -10.42 -30.59
N ASP A 173 24.94 -11.72 -30.37
CA ASP A 173 25.80 -12.63 -31.13
C ASP A 173 27.30 -12.43 -30.92
N ASN A 174 27.71 -11.76 -29.84
CA ASN A 174 29.12 -11.63 -29.48
C ASN A 174 29.84 -12.99 -29.27
N PHE A 175 29.09 -14.05 -28.97
CA PHE A 175 29.57 -15.44 -28.95
C PHE A 175 28.72 -16.37 -29.85
N ALA A 176 28.39 -15.93 -31.07
CA ALA A 176 27.50 -16.63 -32.00
C ALA A 176 27.83 -18.12 -32.21
N LEU A 177 29.12 -18.50 -32.24
CA LEU A 177 29.55 -19.88 -32.42
C LEU A 177 29.17 -20.82 -31.27
N LEU A 178 28.99 -20.28 -30.05
CA LEU A 178 28.64 -21.03 -28.86
C LEU A 178 27.18 -20.81 -28.45
N PHE A 179 26.68 -19.58 -28.63
CA PHE A 179 25.38 -19.13 -28.16
C PHE A 179 24.75 -18.17 -29.20
N PRO A 180 24.15 -18.70 -30.29
CA PRO A 180 23.52 -17.87 -31.30
C PRO A 180 22.27 -17.16 -30.76
N GLY A 181 22.05 -15.93 -31.21
CA GLY A 181 20.96 -15.02 -30.84
C GLY A 181 21.07 -14.41 -29.45
N ARG A 182 22.21 -14.55 -28.74
CA ARG A 182 22.36 -14.15 -27.33
C ARG A 182 23.47 -13.13 -27.13
N ARG A 183 23.32 -12.32 -26.07
CA ARG A 183 24.36 -11.43 -25.55
C ARG A 183 25.02 -12.11 -24.37
N ILE A 184 26.31 -12.43 -24.47
CA ILE A 184 26.98 -13.24 -23.46
C ILE A 184 28.09 -12.46 -22.76
N TYR A 185 28.07 -12.44 -21.43
CA TYR A 185 29.22 -12.01 -20.64
C TYR A 185 30.12 -13.20 -20.32
N LYS A 186 31.43 -13.04 -20.51
CA LYS A 186 32.43 -14.02 -20.07
C LYS A 186 33.26 -13.40 -18.95
N ASN A 187 33.24 -14.03 -17.77
CA ASN A 187 34.05 -13.56 -16.65
C ASN A 187 35.53 -13.98 -16.76
N SER A 188 36.38 -13.40 -15.92
CA SER A 188 37.82 -13.70 -15.88
C SER A 188 38.14 -15.17 -15.57
N ALA A 189 37.26 -15.86 -14.83
CA ALA A 189 37.36 -17.29 -14.55
C ALA A 189 36.89 -18.20 -15.71
N GLY A 190 36.44 -17.61 -16.83
CA GLY A 190 36.06 -18.32 -18.04
C GLY A 190 34.61 -18.81 -18.09
N TYR A 191 33.75 -18.40 -17.16
CA TYR A 191 32.34 -18.74 -17.13
C TYR A 191 31.51 -17.76 -17.97
N TYR A 192 30.47 -18.29 -18.61
CA TYR A 192 29.57 -17.56 -19.50
C TYR A 192 28.23 -17.28 -18.83
N PHE A 193 27.68 -16.10 -19.03
CA PHE A 193 26.39 -15.65 -18.48
C PHE A 193 25.57 -14.99 -19.56
N ASP A 194 24.26 -15.24 -19.56
CA ASP A 194 23.33 -14.59 -20.48
C ASP A 194 23.01 -13.17 -20.00
N LEU A 195 23.07 -12.21 -20.92
CA LEU A 195 22.75 -10.81 -20.68
C LEU A 195 21.38 -10.49 -21.28
N ASP A 196 20.35 -11.05 -20.68
CA ASP A 196 18.97 -10.67 -20.96
C ASP A 196 18.73 -9.19 -20.61
N PRO A 197 17.73 -8.51 -21.20
CA PRO A 197 17.43 -7.11 -20.91
C PRO A 197 17.28 -6.79 -19.41
N GLY A 198 16.71 -7.74 -18.64
CA GLY A 198 16.61 -7.61 -17.18
C GLY A 198 17.95 -7.69 -16.45
N VAL A 199 18.89 -8.50 -16.95
CA VAL A 199 20.25 -8.63 -16.39
C VAL A 199 21.06 -7.36 -16.68
N LEU A 200 20.95 -6.82 -17.89
CA LEU A 200 21.56 -5.54 -18.28
C LEU A 200 21.04 -4.38 -17.44
N SER A 201 19.72 -4.29 -17.24
CA SER A 201 19.11 -3.28 -16.38
C SER A 201 19.58 -3.39 -14.93
N SER A 202 19.68 -4.62 -14.40
CA SER A 202 20.21 -4.85 -13.05
C SER A 202 21.69 -4.45 -12.94
N TRP A 203 22.52 -4.81 -13.92
CA TRP A 203 23.94 -4.44 -13.95
C TRP A 203 24.10 -2.92 -14.01
N ALA A 204 23.45 -2.25 -14.95
CA ALA A 204 23.47 -0.79 -15.10
C ALA A 204 23.03 -0.07 -13.81
N SER A 205 22.01 -0.58 -13.12
CA SER A 205 21.55 -0.04 -11.84
C SER A 205 22.62 -0.14 -10.73
N HIS A 206 23.33 -1.27 -10.66
CA HIS A 206 24.41 -1.46 -9.70
C HIS A 206 25.66 -0.64 -10.03
N TRP A 207 25.91 -0.42 -11.32
CA TRP A 207 26.98 0.44 -11.80
C TRP A 207 26.71 1.91 -11.45
N ALA A 208 25.48 2.40 -11.65
CA ALA A 208 25.07 3.74 -11.21
C ALA A 208 25.25 3.97 -9.70
N ARG A 209 25.14 2.90 -8.89
CA ARG A 209 25.33 2.93 -7.42
C ARG A 209 26.78 2.72 -6.98
N GLY A 210 27.71 2.52 -7.90
CA GLY A 210 29.13 2.25 -7.59
C GLY A 210 29.41 0.86 -7.02
N THR A 211 28.44 -0.06 -7.10
CA THR A 211 28.56 -1.44 -6.59
C THR A 211 28.91 -2.47 -7.67
N ALA A 212 28.97 -2.02 -8.93
CA ALA A 212 29.44 -2.75 -10.10
C ALA A 212 30.19 -1.78 -11.03
N SER A 213 30.87 -2.30 -12.03
CA SER A 213 31.54 -1.51 -13.06
C SER A 213 31.26 -2.09 -14.44
N GLU A 214 31.72 -1.41 -15.48
CA GLU A 214 31.57 -1.83 -16.88
C GLU A 214 32.10 -3.25 -17.16
N ASP A 215 33.13 -3.70 -16.44
CA ASP A 215 33.77 -5.02 -16.62
C ASP A 215 33.40 -6.04 -15.55
N SER A 216 32.87 -5.55 -14.42
CA SER A 216 32.60 -6.37 -13.24
C SER A 216 31.12 -6.30 -12.89
N PRO A 217 30.35 -7.38 -13.16
CA PRO A 217 28.93 -7.42 -12.85
C PRO A 217 28.68 -7.42 -11.34
N PRO A 218 27.48 -7.02 -10.91
CA PRO A 218 27.10 -7.08 -9.51
C PRO A 218 27.06 -8.50 -8.98
N ASN A 219 27.37 -8.66 -7.68
CA ASN A 219 27.22 -9.92 -6.99
C ASN A 219 25.74 -10.17 -6.64
N ASN A 220 24.97 -10.65 -7.62
CA ASN A 220 23.54 -10.93 -7.49
C ASN A 220 23.17 -12.31 -8.06
N ALA A 221 21.90 -12.69 -7.91
CA ALA A 221 21.41 -14.01 -8.33
C ALA A 221 21.52 -14.27 -9.85
N TYR A 222 21.68 -13.24 -10.69
CA TYR A 222 21.84 -13.40 -12.14
C TYR A 222 23.25 -13.89 -12.52
N PHE A 223 24.25 -13.57 -11.70
CA PHE A 223 25.65 -14.01 -11.88
C PHE A 223 26.03 -15.19 -10.96
N ASP A 224 25.04 -15.89 -10.42
CA ASP A 224 25.24 -17.08 -9.60
C ASP A 224 25.73 -18.28 -10.45
N VAL A 225 26.43 -19.19 -9.79
CA VAL A 225 26.97 -20.44 -10.33
C VAL A 225 25.91 -21.25 -11.10
N LYS A 226 24.66 -21.24 -10.62
CA LYS A 226 23.54 -21.97 -11.21
C LYS A 226 23.07 -21.42 -12.55
N LYS A 227 23.40 -20.16 -12.86
CA LYS A 227 23.02 -19.45 -14.09
C LYS A 227 24.11 -19.47 -15.15
N ARG A 228 25.24 -20.14 -14.88
CA ARG A 228 26.33 -20.30 -15.83
C ARG A 228 25.87 -21.09 -17.06
N LEU A 229 26.15 -20.54 -18.23
CA LEU A 229 25.97 -21.24 -19.49
C LEU A 229 27.15 -22.18 -19.73
N HIS A 230 26.82 -23.39 -20.18
CA HIS A 230 27.81 -24.36 -20.62
C HIS A 230 27.91 -24.31 -22.14
N PRO A 231 29.13 -24.15 -22.70
CA PRO A 231 29.32 -24.26 -24.14
C PRO A 231 28.80 -25.61 -24.64
N PRO A 232 28.18 -25.66 -25.83
CA PRO A 232 27.84 -26.92 -26.46
C PRO A 232 29.10 -27.79 -26.54
N LYS A 233 29.05 -29.02 -26.00
CA LYS A 233 30.16 -29.96 -26.15
C LYS A 233 30.41 -30.14 -27.64
N THR A 234 31.56 -29.66 -28.11
CA THR A 234 32.01 -29.88 -29.48
C THR A 234 32.23 -31.39 -29.63
N SER A 235 31.19 -32.11 -30.07
CA SER A 235 31.38 -33.45 -30.60
C SER A 235 32.19 -33.25 -31.87
N ALA A 236 33.50 -33.50 -31.78
CA ALA A 236 34.39 -33.47 -32.92
C ALA A 236 33.78 -34.37 -34.00
N ALA A 237 33.33 -33.74 -35.09
CA ALA A 237 32.81 -34.43 -36.25
C ALA A 237 33.93 -35.31 -36.82
N ASN A 238 33.85 -36.61 -36.57
CA ASN A 238 34.62 -37.61 -37.27
C ASN A 238 33.88 -37.90 -38.59
N PRO A 239 34.48 -37.72 -39.78
CA PRO A 239 33.78 -37.96 -41.04
C PRO A 239 33.87 -39.46 -41.39
N ALA A 240 32.75 -40.18 -41.25
CA ALA A 240 32.64 -41.55 -41.76
C ALA A 240 31.27 -41.80 -42.40
N ALA A 241 31.29 -41.75 -43.74
CA ALA A 241 30.56 -42.53 -44.74
C ALA A 241 29.21 -43.21 -44.42
N ALA A 242 28.22 -42.95 -45.31
CA ALA A 242 27.25 -43.87 -45.95
C ALA A 242 26.33 -44.72 -45.03
N LYS A 243 25.00 -44.83 -45.18
CA LYS A 243 24.07 -44.84 -46.34
C LYS A 243 22.59 -44.91 -45.80
N PRO A 244 21.53 -44.96 -46.64
CA PRO A 244 20.19 -44.42 -46.33
C PRO A 244 19.11 -45.44 -45.89
N VAL A 245 18.07 -44.90 -45.23
CA VAL A 245 16.59 -45.16 -45.27
C VAL A 245 16.11 -46.60 -45.55
N ASP A 246 15.31 -47.20 -44.62
CA ASP A 246 13.85 -47.40 -44.81
C ASP A 246 13.09 -48.03 -43.60
N SER A 247 11.81 -47.62 -43.51
CA SER A 247 10.57 -48.14 -42.88
C SER A 247 10.52 -49.35 -41.93
N SER A 248 9.84 -49.17 -40.78
CA SER A 248 8.61 -49.91 -40.39
C SER A 248 8.04 -49.47 -39.02
N ALA A 249 6.70 -49.39 -38.92
CA ALA A 249 5.90 -48.99 -37.75
C ALA A 249 5.57 -50.19 -36.82
N PRO A 250 4.62 -50.09 -35.86
CA PRO A 250 4.63 -49.34 -34.59
C PRO A 250 4.47 -50.29 -33.37
N MET A 251 4.76 -49.83 -32.15
CA MET A 251 4.19 -50.43 -30.92
C MET A 251 3.69 -49.35 -29.94
N PRO A 252 2.57 -49.62 -29.22
CA PRO A 252 1.91 -48.65 -28.35
C PRO A 252 2.59 -48.60 -26.97
N ILE A 253 2.85 -47.39 -26.48
CA ILE A 253 3.25 -47.13 -25.09
C ILE A 253 2.20 -46.20 -24.47
N PRO A 254 1.72 -46.48 -23.25
CA PRO A 254 0.61 -45.77 -22.63
C PRO A 254 0.90 -44.29 -22.37
N SER A 255 -0.13 -43.48 -22.54
CA SER A 255 -0.15 -42.03 -22.39
C SER A 255 0.33 -41.58 -21.00
N ALA A 256 1.47 -40.89 -20.95
CA ALA A 256 1.77 -39.92 -19.89
C ALA A 256 1.21 -38.55 -20.33
N PRO A 257 0.75 -37.70 -19.39
CA PRO A 257 0.08 -36.46 -19.73
C PRO A 257 1.03 -35.51 -20.48
N THR A 258 0.63 -35.16 -21.71
CA THR A 258 1.20 -34.08 -22.51
C THR A 258 1.09 -32.78 -21.73
N ILE A 259 2.21 -32.28 -21.19
CA ILE A 259 2.35 -30.85 -20.89
C ILE A 259 2.64 -30.20 -22.24
N SER A 260 1.62 -29.59 -22.81
CA SER A 260 1.71 -28.76 -24.01
C SER A 260 2.68 -27.61 -23.73
N ASN A 261 3.89 -27.69 -24.29
CA ASN A 261 4.77 -26.55 -24.44
C ASN A 261 4.15 -25.60 -25.48
N THR A 262 3.34 -24.65 -25.00
CA THR A 262 3.08 -23.40 -25.73
C THR A 262 4.09 -22.35 -25.27
N PRO A 263 4.65 -21.56 -26.20
CA PRO A 263 5.62 -20.52 -25.87
C PRO A 263 4.96 -19.45 -25.00
N PHE A 264 5.54 -19.19 -23.83
CA PHE A 264 5.24 -18.01 -23.03
C PHE A 264 5.76 -16.79 -23.79
N SER A 265 4.99 -16.32 -24.76
CA SER A 265 5.04 -14.93 -25.19
C SER A 265 4.52 -14.10 -24.03
N GLY A 266 5.45 -13.41 -23.36
CA GLY A 266 5.11 -12.41 -22.37
C GLY A 266 4.16 -11.40 -22.98
N ASN A 267 2.94 -11.32 -22.43
CA ASN A 267 2.04 -10.16 -22.39
C ASN A 267 0.62 -10.57 -21.94
N ASN A 268 0.46 -11.20 -20.77
CA ASN A 268 -0.87 -11.31 -20.17
C ASN A 268 -0.85 -11.04 -18.66
N ILE A 269 -0.89 -9.74 -18.33
CA ILE A 269 -1.11 -9.21 -16.97
C ILE A 269 -2.40 -9.79 -16.35
N LEU A 270 -3.39 -10.15 -17.19
CA LEU A 270 -4.63 -10.80 -16.79
C LEU A 270 -4.42 -12.19 -16.16
N GLU A 271 -3.43 -12.95 -16.62
CA GLU A 271 -3.15 -14.28 -16.11
C GLU A 271 -2.47 -14.21 -14.74
N TYR A 272 -1.62 -13.19 -14.52
CA TYR A 272 -1.03 -12.91 -13.22
C TYR A 272 -2.08 -12.42 -12.20
N PHE A 273 -3.05 -11.62 -12.65
CA PHE A 273 -4.18 -11.18 -11.83
C PHE A 273 -5.10 -12.36 -11.46
N LEU A 274 -5.37 -13.28 -12.40
CA LEU A 274 -6.18 -14.46 -12.14
C LEU A 274 -5.49 -15.43 -11.18
N LEU A 275 -4.18 -15.63 -11.33
CA LEU A 275 -3.37 -16.44 -10.41
C LEU A 275 -3.31 -15.82 -9.00
N GLN A 276 -3.22 -14.49 -8.91
CA GLN A 276 -3.26 -13.78 -7.63
C GLN A 276 -4.64 -13.89 -6.96
N GLN A 277 -5.73 -13.80 -7.72
CA GLN A 277 -7.08 -13.97 -7.20
C GLN A 277 -7.31 -15.40 -6.67
N GLN A 278 -6.84 -16.41 -7.42
CA GLN A 278 -6.95 -17.80 -7.00
C GLN A 278 -6.17 -18.09 -5.71
N GLN A 279 -4.97 -17.51 -5.57
CA GLN A 279 -4.19 -17.64 -4.34
C GLN A 279 -4.87 -16.98 -3.14
N GLN A 280 -5.53 -15.84 -3.34
CA GLN A 280 -6.27 -15.16 -2.28
C GLN A 280 -7.51 -15.94 -1.82
N GLN A 281 -8.22 -16.57 -2.76
CA GLN A 281 -9.40 -17.40 -2.43
C GLN A 281 -9.01 -18.65 -1.61
N GLN A 282 -7.88 -19.27 -1.93
CA GLN A 282 -7.38 -20.42 -1.17
C GLN A 282 -6.96 -20.05 0.26
N GLN A 283 -6.41 -18.84 0.47
CA GLN A 283 -6.10 -18.33 1.81
C GLN A 283 -7.35 -18.07 2.65
N GLN A 284 -8.42 -17.53 2.06
CA GLN A 284 -9.68 -17.32 2.78
C GLN A 284 -10.32 -18.64 3.23
N GLN A 285 -10.29 -19.69 2.39
CA GLN A 285 -10.78 -21.01 2.79
C GLN A 285 -9.96 -21.62 3.93
N PHE A 286 -8.64 -21.44 3.95
CA PHE A 286 -7.80 -21.92 5.04
C PHE A 286 -8.09 -21.17 6.36
N GLN A 287 -8.36 -19.86 6.30
CA GLN A 287 -8.77 -19.08 7.48
C GLN A 287 -10.15 -19.50 8.01
N GLN A 288 -11.13 -19.77 7.13
CA GLN A 288 -12.45 -20.27 7.56
C GLN A 288 -12.35 -21.66 8.21
N MET A 289 -11.50 -22.55 7.68
CA MET A 289 -11.24 -23.86 8.31
C MET A 289 -10.65 -23.70 9.71
N LEU A 290 -9.67 -22.81 9.88
CA LEU A 290 -9.07 -22.52 11.19
C LEU A 290 -10.09 -21.95 12.18
N GLN A 291 -11.01 -21.09 11.70
CA GLN A 291 -12.03 -20.47 12.54
C GLN A 291 -13.10 -21.49 12.99
N MET A 292 -13.51 -22.42 12.11
CA MET A 292 -14.39 -23.53 12.48
C MET A 292 -13.75 -24.49 13.48
N GLN A 293 -12.45 -24.78 13.34
CA GLN A 293 -11.74 -25.66 14.26
C GLN A 293 -11.62 -25.04 15.67
N MET A 294 -11.52 -23.70 15.76
CA MET A 294 -11.53 -23.00 17.05
C MET A 294 -12.92 -22.96 17.72
N LEU A 295 -14.01 -22.96 16.93
CA LEU A 295 -15.38 -22.95 17.46
C LEU A 295 -15.82 -24.32 18.00
N GLN A 296 -15.27 -25.42 17.45
CA GLN A 296 -15.55 -26.78 17.93
C GLN A 296 -14.87 -27.13 19.26
N ASN A 297 -13.78 -26.44 19.62
CA ASN A 297 -13.04 -26.67 20.87
C ASN A 297 -13.65 -25.99 22.11
N MET A 298 -14.79 -25.30 22.00
CA MET A 298 -15.43 -24.56 23.11
C MET A 298 -16.71 -25.22 23.66
N HIS A 299 -17.07 -26.45 23.23
CA HIS A 299 -18.31 -27.11 23.65
C HIS A 299 -18.14 -28.42 24.46
N GLY A 300 -16.92 -28.76 24.86
CA GLY A 300 -16.70 -29.83 25.83
C GLY A 300 -16.27 -29.24 27.17
N LEU A 301 -17.16 -29.26 28.17
CA LEU A 301 -16.91 -29.39 29.63
C LEU A 301 -17.96 -28.60 30.45
N LEU A 302 -19.13 -29.22 30.68
CA LEU A 302 -20.04 -28.90 31.78
C LEU A 302 -19.75 -29.86 32.93
N GLY A 303 -19.28 -29.34 34.07
CA GLY A 303 -19.05 -30.15 35.28
C GLY A 303 -18.50 -29.39 36.49
N HIS A 304 -19.42 -28.74 37.23
CA HIS A 304 -19.44 -28.37 38.67
C HIS A 304 -18.28 -27.56 39.34
N PRO A 305 -18.60 -26.68 40.33
CA PRO A 305 -17.67 -25.73 40.94
C PRO A 305 -17.02 -26.28 42.23
N PRO A 306 -15.92 -25.66 42.72
CA PRO A 306 -16.09 -24.72 43.83
C PRO A 306 -15.14 -23.51 43.85
N SER A 307 -15.65 -22.44 44.48
CA SER A 307 -14.99 -21.40 45.29
C SER A 307 -13.69 -20.74 44.80
N ILE A 308 -13.83 -19.46 44.41
CA ILE A 308 -12.79 -18.42 44.31
C ILE A 308 -12.21 -18.12 45.72
N PRO A 309 -10.96 -17.61 45.86
CA PRO A 309 -10.57 -16.29 45.36
C PRO A 309 -9.22 -16.34 44.62
N SER A 310 -9.09 -15.74 43.45
CA SER A 310 -8.40 -14.46 43.31
C SER A 310 -8.44 -14.02 41.86
N ALA A 311 -8.41 -12.70 41.70
CA ALA A 311 -8.59 -11.92 40.49
C ALA A 311 -8.00 -12.55 39.20
N PRO A 312 -8.62 -12.30 38.02
CA PRO A 312 -7.96 -12.56 36.75
C PRO A 312 -6.57 -11.90 36.76
N PRO A 313 -5.53 -12.53 36.18
CA PRO A 313 -4.23 -11.88 36.08
C PRO A 313 -4.44 -10.53 35.40
N SER A 314 -4.14 -9.46 36.13
CA SER A 314 -4.12 -8.11 35.58
C SER A 314 -3.43 -8.15 34.22
N PRO A 315 -3.93 -7.42 33.21
CA PRO A 315 -3.28 -7.39 31.90
C PRO A 315 -1.81 -7.06 32.12
N ALA A 316 -0.93 -8.02 31.82
CA ALA A 316 0.50 -7.84 31.96
C ALA A 316 0.84 -6.58 31.18
N LYS A 317 1.24 -5.53 31.89
CA LYS A 317 1.66 -4.28 31.27
C LYS A 317 2.81 -4.66 30.35
N MET A 318 2.68 -4.38 29.05
CA MET A 318 3.78 -4.64 28.13
C MET A 318 5.01 -3.87 28.63
N PRO A 319 6.16 -4.53 28.79
CA PRO A 319 7.37 -3.84 29.18
C PRO A 319 7.70 -2.80 28.11
N VAL A 320 8.09 -1.60 28.55
CA VAL A 320 8.60 -0.57 27.64
C VAL A 320 10.02 -0.99 27.27
N VAL A 321 10.18 -1.52 26.06
CA VAL A 321 11.45 -2.05 25.57
C VAL A 321 12.05 -1.05 24.57
N PRO A 322 13.31 -0.58 24.77
CA PRO A 322 14.00 0.26 23.81
C PRO A 322 14.15 -0.43 22.45
N LEU A 323 14.12 0.37 21.37
CA LEU A 323 14.24 -0.14 20.01
C LEU A 323 15.57 -0.88 19.80
N GLU A 324 16.67 -0.37 20.36
CA GLU A 324 17.99 -1.02 20.28
C GLU A 324 17.99 -2.43 20.88
N THR A 325 17.40 -2.61 22.06
CA THR A 325 17.33 -3.91 22.75
C THR A 325 16.50 -4.91 21.93
N PHE A 326 15.38 -4.45 21.38
CA PHE A 326 14.56 -5.26 20.48
C PHE A 326 15.33 -5.67 19.22
N CYS A 327 16.01 -4.73 18.56
CA CYS A 327 16.76 -4.99 17.34
C CYS A 327 17.92 -5.96 17.58
N ALA A 328 18.65 -5.80 18.69
CA ALA A 328 19.72 -6.71 19.08
C ALA A 328 19.20 -8.13 19.33
N HIS A 329 18.11 -8.26 20.10
CA HIS A 329 17.55 -9.56 20.47
C HIS A 329 17.00 -10.35 19.27
N TYR A 330 16.38 -9.67 18.30
CA TYR A 330 15.81 -10.32 17.10
C TYR A 330 16.71 -10.25 15.86
N GLY A 331 17.96 -9.80 15.99
CA GLY A 331 18.92 -9.70 14.88
C GLY A 331 18.36 -8.87 13.72
N ILE A 332 17.86 -7.67 14.01
CA ILE A 332 17.46 -6.69 12.99
C ILE A 332 18.72 -5.93 12.57
N ASN A 333 18.97 -5.86 11.26
CA ASN A 333 20.15 -5.17 10.74
C ASN A 333 20.02 -3.64 10.92
N ASP A 334 21.14 -2.93 10.83
CA ASP A 334 21.18 -1.49 11.08
C ASP A 334 20.28 -0.70 10.12
N THR A 335 20.20 -1.11 8.85
CA THR A 335 19.33 -0.45 7.86
C THR A 335 17.85 -0.55 8.24
N ASP A 336 17.37 -1.74 8.59
CA ASP A 336 15.99 -1.96 9.02
C ASP A 336 15.73 -1.28 10.39
N ARG A 337 16.73 -1.20 11.28
CA ARG A 337 16.61 -0.44 12.54
C ARG A 337 16.40 1.05 12.27
N ASP A 338 17.21 1.63 11.39
CA ASP A 338 17.14 3.06 11.07
C ASP A 338 15.78 3.38 10.44
N CYS A 339 15.27 2.52 9.56
CA CYS A 339 13.90 2.63 9.02
C CYS A 339 12.83 2.48 10.12
N LEU A 340 13.00 1.59 11.10
CA LEU A 340 12.07 1.48 12.25
C LEU A 340 12.07 2.74 13.11
N GLN A 341 13.24 3.34 13.31
CA GLN A 341 13.40 4.56 14.09
C GLN A 341 12.73 5.75 13.39
N GLU A 342 12.92 5.88 12.07
CA GLU A 342 12.27 6.92 11.25
C GLU A 342 10.74 6.76 11.24
N LEU A 343 10.25 5.51 11.24
CA LEU A 343 8.84 5.17 11.35
C LEU A 343 8.24 5.44 12.76
N GLY A 344 9.07 5.81 13.73
CA GLY A 344 8.64 6.00 15.12
C GLY A 344 8.14 4.72 15.79
N TYR A 345 8.62 3.56 15.35
CA TYR A 345 8.17 2.27 15.88
C TYR A 345 8.58 2.07 17.35
N ILE A 346 7.61 1.61 18.14
CA ILE A 346 7.80 1.24 19.54
C ILE A 346 7.49 -0.26 19.69
N PRO A 347 8.45 -1.09 20.18
CA PRO A 347 8.21 -2.51 20.44
C PRO A 347 6.97 -2.74 21.31
N GLY A 348 6.10 -3.65 20.85
CA GLY A 348 4.83 -3.94 21.50
C GLY A 348 3.65 -3.12 20.99
N ASN A 349 3.87 -2.04 20.25
CA ASN A 349 2.77 -1.32 19.61
C ASN A 349 2.16 -2.14 18.47
N LYS A 350 0.87 -2.48 18.60
CA LYS A 350 0.12 -3.25 17.61
C LYS A 350 -0.19 -2.46 16.34
N ASP A 351 -0.06 -1.14 16.37
CA ASP A 351 -0.31 -0.26 15.22
C ASP A 351 0.63 -0.57 14.05
N ILE A 352 1.80 -1.16 14.33
CA ILE A 352 2.72 -1.61 13.26
C ILE A 352 2.04 -2.54 12.26
N LYS A 353 1.03 -3.32 12.68
CA LYS A 353 0.30 -4.24 11.79
C LYS A 353 -0.75 -3.54 10.92
N ALA A 354 -1.18 -2.36 11.32
CA ALA A 354 -2.20 -1.57 10.63
C ALA A 354 -1.59 -0.55 9.66
N LEU A 355 -0.26 -0.42 9.63
CA LEU A 355 0.45 0.46 8.71
C LEU A 355 0.22 0.03 7.25
N GLU A 356 -0.14 1.00 6.43
CA GLU A 356 -0.38 0.76 5.01
C GLU A 356 0.94 0.64 4.26
N ARG A 357 0.90 0.04 3.06
CA ARG A 357 2.10 -0.15 2.24
C ARG A 357 2.86 1.15 2.02
N VAL A 358 2.14 2.25 1.86
CA VAL A 358 2.73 3.57 1.61
C VAL A 358 3.60 4.03 2.79
N ASP A 359 3.20 3.74 4.02
CA ASP A 359 3.86 4.24 5.24
C ASP A 359 5.21 3.56 5.45
N TRP A 360 5.23 2.23 5.48
CA TRP A 360 6.48 1.49 5.71
C TRP A 360 7.38 1.48 4.48
N ASN A 361 6.84 1.54 3.26
CA ASN A 361 7.65 1.66 2.06
C ASN A 361 8.25 3.07 1.91
N GLY A 362 7.56 4.11 2.43
CA GLY A 362 8.03 5.49 2.42
C GLY A 362 9.33 5.69 3.20
N VAL A 363 9.51 4.98 4.32
CA VAL A 363 10.77 4.95 5.09
C VAL A 363 11.80 3.96 4.52
N GLY A 364 11.52 3.35 3.36
CA GLY A 364 12.49 2.53 2.64
C GLY A 364 12.44 1.03 2.92
N PHE A 365 11.44 0.49 3.63
CA PHE A 365 11.34 -0.97 3.82
C PHE A 365 10.98 -1.70 2.51
N PRO A 366 11.80 -2.67 2.08
CA PRO A 366 11.37 -3.65 1.09
C PRO A 366 10.24 -4.51 1.66
N ALA A 367 9.29 -4.93 0.82
CA ALA A 367 8.13 -5.71 1.25
C ALA A 367 8.49 -7.01 2.01
N LEU A 368 9.63 -7.63 1.71
CA LEU A 368 10.11 -8.82 2.40
C LEU A 368 10.70 -8.48 3.79
N SER A 369 11.46 -7.40 3.89
CA SER A 369 11.98 -6.91 5.17
C SER A 369 10.83 -6.54 6.11
N TRP A 370 9.81 -5.84 5.59
CA TRP A 370 8.63 -5.48 6.39
C TRP A 370 7.90 -6.70 6.97
N ARG A 371 7.69 -7.75 6.15
CA ARG A 371 7.10 -9.01 6.63
C ARG A 371 7.95 -9.68 7.70
N SER A 372 9.27 -9.63 7.56
CA SER A 372 10.22 -10.14 8.55
C SER A 372 10.10 -9.38 9.87
N ILE A 373 10.00 -8.05 9.82
CA ILE A 373 9.77 -7.20 11.00
C ILE A 373 8.46 -7.58 11.70
N LEU A 374 7.35 -7.73 10.96
CA LEU A 374 6.06 -8.12 11.55
C LEU A 374 6.13 -9.50 12.24
N ALA A 375 6.83 -10.47 11.64
CA ALA A 375 7.02 -11.78 12.25
C ALA A 375 7.85 -11.71 13.55
N LYS A 376 8.91 -10.88 13.57
CA LYS A 376 9.71 -10.63 14.77
C LYS A 376 8.91 -9.92 15.86
N HIS A 377 8.10 -8.92 15.50
CA HIS A 377 7.17 -8.27 16.43
C HIS A 377 6.15 -9.27 17.03
N ASP A 378 5.61 -10.18 16.22
CA ASP A 378 4.69 -11.21 16.71
C ASP A 378 5.34 -12.21 17.66
N THR A 379 6.60 -12.52 17.41
CA THR A 379 7.42 -13.33 18.30
C THR A 379 7.62 -12.60 19.63
N PHE A 380 7.97 -11.31 19.59
CA PHE A 380 8.06 -10.47 20.78
C PHE A 380 6.79 -10.42 21.62
N ILE A 381 5.63 -10.21 21.00
CA ILE A 381 4.35 -10.22 21.73
C ILE A 381 4.10 -11.58 22.41
N LYS A 382 4.50 -12.69 21.78
CA LYS A 382 4.39 -14.03 22.38
C LYS A 382 5.37 -14.20 23.53
N ASP A 383 6.63 -13.82 23.35
CA ASP A 383 7.68 -13.97 24.35
C ASP A 383 7.37 -13.16 25.61
N VAL A 384 6.87 -11.94 25.46
CA VAL A 384 6.39 -11.11 26.58
C VAL A 384 5.22 -11.79 27.31
N LYS A 385 4.25 -12.36 26.58
CA LYS A 385 3.10 -13.04 27.19
C LYS A 385 3.49 -14.33 27.94
N LEU A 386 4.52 -15.01 27.46
CA LEU A 386 5.05 -16.23 28.07
C LEU A 386 6.04 -15.93 29.20
N GLY A 387 6.34 -14.66 29.47
CA GLY A 387 7.35 -14.26 30.45
C GLY A 387 8.79 -14.65 30.05
N LEU A 388 9.01 -14.94 28.76
CA LEU A 388 10.32 -15.28 28.20
C LEU A 388 11.15 -14.04 27.87
N TRP A 389 10.50 -12.88 27.79
CA TRP A 389 11.16 -11.59 27.72
C TRP A 389 11.57 -11.14 29.12
N MET A 390 12.71 -11.65 29.60
CA MET A 390 13.32 -11.22 30.86
C MET A 390 14.57 -10.40 30.56
N GLU A 391 14.57 -9.14 31.01
CA GLU A 391 15.79 -8.35 31.18
C GLU A 391 16.12 -8.31 32.68
#